data_AF-A0A5K1ECR2-F1
#
_entry.id   AF-A0A5K1ECR2-F1
#
_cell.length_a   1.000
_cell.length_b   1.000
_cell.length_c   1.000
_cell.angle_alpha   90.00
_cell.angle_beta   90.00
_cell.angle_gamma   90.00
#
_symmetry.space_group_name_H-M   'P 1'
#
loop_
_entity.id
_entity.type
_entity.pdbx_description
1 polymer ?
#
loop_
_entity_poly.entity_id
_entity_poly.type
_entity_poly.pdbx_seq_one_letter_code
_entity_poly.pdbx_strand_id
1 'polypeptide(L)' 'GYAVHVNGYVERKGEKKVWVGKRSMSKSTYPGFFDQLVAGGL' A
#
# COMPACT_ATOMS: atom_id res chain seq x y z
N GLY A 1 19.94 0.30 1.35
CA GLY A 1 18.94 -0.22 2.30
C GLY A 1 18.07 -1.23 1.57
N TYR A 2 17.43 -2.13 2.32
CA TYR A 2 16.46 -3.08 1.81
C TYR A 2 15.05 -2.62 2.20
N ALA A 3 14.05 -2.99 1.40
CA ALA A 3 12.66 -2.69 1.70
C ALA A 3 11.78 -3.88 1.34
N VAL A 4 10.68 -4.03 2.07
CA VAL A 4 9.67 -5.04 1.82
C VAL A 4 8.33 -4.38 1.57
N HIS A 5 7.66 -4.87 0.54
CA HIS A 5 6.40 -4.35 0.05
C HIS A 5 5.45 -5.52 -0.22
N VAL A 6 4.21 -5.42 0.25
CA VAL A 6 3.21 -6.50 0.18
C VAL A 6 1.98 -6.05 -0.61
N ASN A 7 1.62 -6.84 -1.62
CA ASN A 7 0.38 -6.67 -2.37
C ASN A 7 -0.72 -7.56 -1.78
N GLY A 8 -1.75 -6.95 -1.19
CA GLY A 8 -2.95 -7.65 -0.78
C GLY A 8 -4.05 -7.53 -1.82
N TYR A 9 -4.77 -8.62 -2.11
CA TYR A 9 -5.93 -8.60 -2.98
C TYR A 9 -7.05 -9.48 -2.44
N VAL A 10 -8.27 -9.25 -2.91
CA VAL A 10 -9.45 -10.07 -2.66
C VAL A 10 -10.18 -10.30 -3.97
N GLU A 11 -10.87 -11.44 -4.09
CA GLU A 11 -11.77 -11.68 -5.22
C GLU A 11 -13.21 -11.43 -4.80
N ARG A 12 -13.93 -10.65 -5.62
CA ARG A 12 -15.35 -10.32 -5.38
C ARG A 12 -16.09 -10.39 -6.69
N LYS A 13 -17.12 -11.24 -6.77
CA LYS A 13 -17.95 -11.44 -7.98
C LYS A 13 -17.13 -11.79 -9.22
N GLY A 14 -16.09 -12.62 -9.06
CA GLY A 14 -15.18 -13.02 -10.15
C GLY A 14 -14.13 -11.98 -10.53
N GLU A 15 -14.11 -10.81 -9.87
CA GLU A 15 -13.11 -9.76 -10.12
C GLU A 15 -12.06 -9.72 -9.03
N LYS A 16 -10.79 -9.61 -9.42
CA LYS A 16 -9.68 -9.36 -8.50
C LYS A 16 -9.60 -7.87 -8.14
N LYS A 17 -9.59 -7.57 -6.84
CA LYS A 17 -9.49 -6.20 -6.31
C LYS A 17 -8.28 -6.11 -5.41
N VAL A 18 -7.45 -5.10 -5.62
CA VAL A 18 -6.21 -4.88 -4.86
C VAL A 18 -6.47 -3.84 -3.77
N TRP A 19 -5.92 -4.08 -2.59
CA TRP A 19 -5.92 -3.09 -1.51
C TRP A 19 -4.84 -2.03 -1.77
N VAL A 20 -5.26 -0.78 -1.76
CA VAL A 20 -4.37 0.38 -1.92
C VAL A 20 -4.55 1.30 -0.71
N GLY A 21 -3.46 1.60 -0.02
CA GLY A 21 -3.45 2.53 1.10
C GLY A 21 -3.33 3.97 0.61
N LYS A 22 -3.97 4.92 1.30
CA LYS A 22 -3.63 6.35 1.16
C LYS A 22 -2.78 6.77 2.34
N ARG A 23 -1.59 7.29 2.07
CA ARG A 23 -0.65 7.72 3.11
C ARG A 23 -1.24 8.88 3.91
N SER A 24 -1.00 8.86 5.22
CA SER A 24 -1.36 9.98 6.10
C SER A 24 -0.71 11.27 5.62
N MET A 25 -1.41 12.39 5.74
CA MET A 25 -0.85 13.72 5.47
C MET A 25 0.29 14.09 6.43
N SER A 26 0.39 13.42 7.58
CA SER A 26 1.45 13.63 8.57
C SER A 26 2.75 12.85 8.30
N LYS A 27 2.82 12.03 7.23
CA LYS A 27 4.07 11.32 6.89
C LYS A 27 5.12 12.31 6.40
N SER A 28 6.35 12.16 6.90
CA SER A 28 7.51 12.97 6.50
C SER A 28 7.86 12.83 5.02
N THR A 29 7.56 11.69 4.40
CA THR A 29 7.79 11.43 2.97
C THR A 29 6.49 11.07 2.26
N TYR A 30 6.28 11.67 1.08
CA TYR A 30 5.13 11.43 0.19
C TYR A 30 3.76 11.40 0.91
N PRO A 31 3.38 12.45 1.67
CA PRO A 31 2.09 12.51 2.34
C PRO A 31 0.93 12.53 1.34
N GLY A 32 -0.14 11.78 1.62
CA GLY A 32 -1.36 11.77 0.79
C GLY A 32 -1.29 10.92 -0.49
N PHE A 33 -0.12 10.40 -0.86
CA PHE A 33 0.05 9.51 -2.01
C PHE A 33 -0.53 8.12 -1.76
N PHE A 34 -0.82 7.39 -2.84
CA PHE A 34 -1.19 5.98 -2.77
C PHE A 34 0.04 5.10 -2.54
N ASP A 35 -0.16 4.01 -1.80
CA ASP A 35 0.89 3.07 -1.41
C ASP A 35 0.35 1.65 -1.33
N GLN A 36 1.25 0.68 -1.26
CA GLN A 36 0.91 -0.73 -1.07
C GLN A 36 0.28 -0.97 0.30
N LEU A 37 -0.40 -2.11 0.44
CA LEU A 37 -1.10 -2.47 1.68
C LEU A 37 -0.17 -2.42 2.90
N VAL A 38 1.06 -2.92 2.72
CA VAL A 38 2.16 -2.79 3.68
C VAL A 38 3.44 -2.48 2.91
N ALA A 39 4.18 -1.46 3.36
CA ALA A 39 5.47 -1.08 2.82
C ALA A 39 6.38 -0.53 3.93
N GLY A 40 7.64 -0.94 3.94
CA GLY A 40 8.62 -0.46 4.92
C GLY A 40 10.06 -0.78 4.51
N GLY A 41 10.96 0.16 4.81
CA GLY A 41 12.40 -0.09 4.78
C GLY A 41 12.86 -0.82 6.04
N LEU A 42 13.99 -1.54 5.95
CA LEU A 42 14.71 -2.07 7.10
C LEU A 42 15.56 -0.99 7.76
#